data_AF-A0A8J6ZM73-F1
#
_entry.id   AF-A0A8J6ZM73-F1
#
_cell.length_a   1.000
_cell.length_b   1.000
_cell.length_c   1.000
_cell.angle_alpha   90.00
_cell.angle_beta   90.00
_cell.angle_gamma   90.00
#
_symmetry.space_group_name_H-M   'P 1'
#
loop_
_entity.id
_entity.type
_entity.pdbx_description
1 polymer ?
#
loop_
_entity_poly.entity_id
_entity_poly.type
_entity_poly.pdbx_seq_one_letter_code
_entity_poly.pdbx_strand_id
1 'polypeptide(L)'
;MRIPADNIQTAKQRMLDLIATAREAAERGVKPIIRTHSEFYASVLANNYSLFDWLVDPSIDRDDIRFILTAAKIPYLADIQNSEIENRNILSDFCCEGETSAGLGIAYLLESLALSIRSESKWKSNSIVLEVIPI
;
A
#
# COMPACT_ATOMS: atom_id res chain seq x y z
N MET A 1 -3.51 -5.38 -1.59
CA MET A 1 -3.86 -6.34 -0.53
C MET A 1 -3.95 -7.72 -1.16
N ARG A 2 -3.30 -8.76 -0.60
CA ARG A 2 -3.33 -10.12 -1.19
C ARG A 2 -4.38 -11.04 -0.56
N ILE A 3 -4.61 -10.92 0.75
CA ILE A 3 -5.62 -11.72 1.46
C ILE A 3 -6.62 -10.79 2.16
N PRO A 4 -7.89 -10.78 1.75
CA PRO A 4 -8.96 -10.08 2.46
C PRO A 4 -9.07 -10.56 3.91
N ALA A 5 -9.61 -9.73 4.78
CA ALA A 5 -9.92 -10.13 6.14
C ALA A 5 -11.13 -11.07 6.18
N ASP A 6 -11.16 -11.95 7.19
CA ASP A 6 -12.24 -12.94 7.37
C ASP A 6 -13.62 -12.29 7.58
N ASN A 7 -13.64 -11.05 8.07
CA ASN A 7 -14.85 -10.28 8.29
C ASN A 7 -14.59 -8.77 8.21
N ILE A 8 -15.68 -8.01 8.11
CA ILE A 8 -15.67 -6.54 7.98
C ILE A 8 -14.99 -5.88 9.18
N GLN A 9 -15.19 -6.38 10.40
CA GLN A 9 -14.58 -5.78 11.60
C GLN A 9 -13.05 -5.87 11.56
N THR A 10 -12.51 -7.02 11.18
CA THR A 10 -11.06 -7.20 10.98
C THR A 10 -10.53 -6.35 9.83
N ALA A 11 -11.30 -6.19 8.73
CA ALA A 11 -10.94 -5.29 7.64
C ALA A 11 -10.83 -3.83 8.10
N LYS A 12 -11.81 -3.35 8.88
CA LYS A 12 -11.80 -2.01 9.46
C LYS A 12 -10.56 -1.80 10.33
N GLN A 13 -10.30 -2.73 11.26
CA GLN A 13 -9.13 -2.62 12.14
C GLN A 13 -7.81 -2.59 11.36
N ARG A 14 -7.68 -3.43 10.33
CA ARG A 14 -6.49 -3.46 9.46
C ARG A 14 -6.24 -2.12 8.75
N MET A 15 -7.29 -1.43 8.33
CA MET A 15 -7.17 -0.09 7.73
C MET A 15 -6.77 0.96 8.77
N LEU A 16 -7.36 0.91 9.97
CA LEU A 16 -6.98 1.81 11.07
C LEU A 16 -5.51 1.60 11.47
N ASP A 17 -5.05 0.35 11.57
CA ASP A 17 -3.66 0.03 11.85
C ASP A 17 -2.71 0.56 10.76
N LEU A 18 -3.11 0.45 9.49
CA LEU A 18 -2.35 0.99 8.36
C LEU A 18 -2.20 2.51 8.46
N ILE A 19 -3.30 3.22 8.74
CA ILE A 19 -3.32 4.68 8.90
C ILE A 19 -2.46 5.11 10.07
N ALA A 20 -2.60 4.45 11.24
CA ALA A 20 -1.78 4.72 12.41
C ALA A 20 -0.28 4.55 12.09
N THR A 21 0.08 3.47 11.40
CA THR A 21 1.47 3.20 10.98
C THR A 21 1.98 4.28 10.02
N ALA A 22 1.17 4.71 9.06
CA ALA A 22 1.54 5.77 8.11
C ALA A 22 1.73 7.13 8.81
N ARG A 23 0.87 7.46 9.77
CA ARG A 23 0.98 8.70 10.57
C ARG A 23 2.26 8.69 11.42
N GLU A 24 2.53 7.60 12.13
CA GLU A 24 3.76 7.44 12.92
C GLU A 24 5.02 7.57 12.04
N ALA A 25 5.02 6.98 10.84
CA ALA A 25 6.11 7.14 9.89
C ALA A 25 6.29 8.61 9.46
N ALA A 26 5.17 9.32 9.25
CA ALA A 26 5.20 10.73 8.88
C ALA A 26 5.73 11.63 9.99
N GLU A 27 5.38 11.36 11.24
CA GLU A 27 5.94 12.05 12.42
C GLU A 27 7.47 11.87 12.53
N ARG A 28 8.00 10.79 11.96
CA ARG A 28 9.44 10.48 11.86
C ARG A 28 10.11 11.03 10.60
N GLY A 29 9.43 11.88 9.83
CA GLY A 29 10.00 12.57 8.67
C GLY A 29 9.75 11.90 7.32
N VAL A 30 9.01 10.79 7.27
CA VAL A 30 8.59 10.16 6.01
C VAL A 30 7.51 11.02 5.36
N LYS A 31 7.52 11.16 4.04
CA LYS A 31 6.45 11.92 3.36
C LYS A 31 5.11 11.24 3.61
N PRO A 32 4.04 11.97 4.00
CA PRO A 32 2.71 11.41 4.26
C PRO A 32 1.96 11.12 2.94
N ILE A 33 2.60 10.35 2.05
CA ILE A 33 2.09 10.00 0.73
C ILE A 33 2.11 8.49 0.61
N ILE A 34 0.94 7.90 0.31
CA ILE A 34 0.79 6.47 0.05
C ILE A 34 0.67 6.27 -1.46
N ARG A 35 1.71 5.72 -2.07
CA ARG A 35 1.70 5.37 -3.51
C ARG A 35 1.10 3.98 -3.69
N THR A 36 0.13 3.85 -4.59
CA THR A 36 -0.63 2.62 -4.75
C THR A 36 -1.11 2.40 -6.19
N HIS A 37 -1.64 1.21 -6.48
CA HIS A 37 -2.08 0.79 -7.81
C HIS A 37 -3.39 1.48 -8.24
N SER A 38 -3.68 1.48 -9.54
CA SER A 38 -4.87 2.12 -10.13
C SER A 38 -6.20 1.64 -9.52
N GLU A 39 -6.29 0.35 -9.22
CA GLU A 39 -7.48 -0.28 -8.63
C GLU A 39 -7.59 -0.13 -7.10
N PHE A 40 -6.89 0.83 -6.49
CA PHE A 40 -6.78 0.91 -5.03
C PHE A 40 -8.14 0.96 -4.33
N TYR A 41 -9.05 1.83 -4.78
CA TYR A 41 -10.40 1.95 -4.18
C TYR A 41 -11.28 0.71 -4.40
N ALA A 42 -11.03 -0.07 -5.44
CA ALA A 42 -11.72 -1.33 -5.71
C ALA A 42 -11.12 -2.52 -4.91
N SER A 43 -10.04 -2.30 -4.15
CA SER A 43 -9.40 -3.37 -3.38
C SER A 43 -10.39 -3.98 -2.38
N VAL A 44 -10.56 -5.30 -2.47
CA VAL A 44 -11.40 -6.07 -1.56
C VAL A 44 -10.72 -6.16 -0.20
N LEU A 45 -11.34 -5.60 0.84
CA LEU A 45 -10.85 -5.63 2.22
C LEU A 45 -11.40 -6.83 3.00
N ALA A 46 -12.65 -7.22 2.75
CA ALA A 46 -13.30 -8.44 3.24
C ALA A 46 -14.39 -8.87 2.23
N ASN A 47 -15.00 -10.04 2.46
CA ASN A 47 -16.11 -10.50 1.61
C ASN A 47 -17.23 -9.45 1.53
N ASN A 48 -17.59 -9.03 0.30
CA ASN A 48 -18.54 -7.95 0.00
C ASN A 48 -18.22 -6.60 0.69
N TYR A 49 -16.94 -6.30 0.91
CA TYR A 49 -16.51 -5.05 1.53
C TYR A 49 -15.17 -4.58 0.93
N SER A 50 -15.24 -3.56 0.09
CA SER A 50 -14.11 -2.93 -0.59
C SER A 50 -13.55 -1.73 0.18
N LEU A 51 -12.44 -1.16 -0.30
CA LEU A 51 -11.92 0.10 0.23
C LEU A 51 -12.91 1.26 -0.02
N PHE A 52 -13.60 1.26 -1.15
CA PHE A 52 -14.67 2.21 -1.40
C PHE A 52 -15.77 2.13 -0.32
N ASP A 53 -16.21 0.91 0.03
CA ASP A 53 -17.21 0.70 1.09
C ASP A 53 -16.70 1.22 2.44
N TRP A 54 -15.41 1.03 2.74
CA TRP A 54 -14.79 1.55 3.95
C TRP A 54 -14.76 3.09 3.99
N LEU A 55 -14.52 3.75 2.86
CA LEU A 55 -14.49 5.22 2.77
C LEU A 55 -15.85 5.88 2.97
N VAL A 56 -16.95 5.16 2.73
CA VAL A 56 -18.33 5.65 2.90
C VAL A 56 -19.03 5.08 4.14
N ASP A 57 -18.34 4.25 4.92
CA ASP A 57 -18.89 3.61 6.10
C ASP A 57 -19.09 4.63 7.24
N PRO A 58 -20.33 4.81 7.74
CA PRO A 58 -20.63 5.84 8.74
C PRO A 58 -20.02 5.56 10.12
N SER A 59 -19.50 4.35 10.36
CA SER A 59 -18.82 3.99 11.60
C SER A 59 -17.33 4.38 11.62
N ILE A 60 -16.78 4.80 10.49
CA ILE A 60 -15.37 5.18 10.37
C ILE A 60 -15.20 6.67 10.64
N ASP A 61 -14.15 7.01 11.39
CA ASP A 61 -13.84 8.40 11.70
C ASP A 61 -13.50 9.20 10.43
N ARG A 62 -14.01 10.44 10.37
CA ARG A 62 -13.85 11.31 9.20
C ARG A 62 -12.41 11.75 8.98
N ASP A 63 -11.59 11.83 10.02
CA ASP A 63 -10.17 12.18 9.91
C ASP A 63 -9.36 11.02 9.31
N ASP A 64 -9.73 9.78 9.60
CA ASP A 64 -9.13 8.58 9.02
C ASP A 64 -9.47 8.43 7.54
N ILE A 65 -10.75 8.65 7.18
CA ILE A 65 -11.18 8.72 5.78
C ILE A 65 -10.40 9.82 5.04
N ARG A 66 -10.34 11.02 5.62
CA ARG A 66 -9.65 12.16 5.02
C ARG A 66 -8.17 11.87 4.79
N PHE A 67 -7.51 11.20 5.73
CA PHE A 67 -6.10 10.84 5.59
C PHE A 67 -5.86 9.95 4.36
N ILE A 68 -6.66 8.92 4.14
CA ILE A 68 -6.51 8.06 2.96
C ILE A 68 -6.71 8.87 1.67
N LEU A 69 -7.76 9.69 1.61
CA LEU A 69 -8.09 10.49 0.42
C LEU A 69 -7.02 11.52 0.07
N THR A 70 -6.32 12.08 1.07
CA THR A 70 -5.28 13.09 0.84
C THR A 70 -3.89 12.49 0.64
N ALA A 71 -3.59 11.38 1.32
CA ALA A 71 -2.28 10.73 1.23
C ALA A 71 -2.13 9.88 -0.03
N ALA A 72 -3.21 9.29 -0.55
CA ALA A 72 -3.13 8.37 -1.68
C ALA A 72 -2.70 9.07 -2.99
N LYS A 73 -1.67 8.53 -3.64
CA LYS A 73 -1.23 8.87 -4.99
C LYS A 73 -1.35 7.66 -5.90
N ILE A 74 -2.12 7.83 -6.96
CA ILE A 74 -2.58 6.76 -7.84
C ILE A 74 -2.40 7.22 -9.30
N PRO A 75 -1.77 6.44 -10.18
CA PRO A 75 -1.04 5.18 -9.90
C PRO A 75 0.28 5.42 -9.14
N TYR A 76 1.05 4.36 -8.88
CA TYR A 76 2.26 4.39 -8.05
C TYR A 76 3.23 5.55 -8.36
N LEU A 77 3.47 5.84 -9.64
CA LEU A 77 4.41 6.90 -10.07
C LEU A 77 3.72 8.24 -10.37
N ALA A 78 2.46 8.42 -9.96
CA ALA A 78 1.75 9.69 -10.14
C ALA A 78 2.56 10.87 -9.56
N ASP A 79 2.62 11.95 -10.34
CA ASP A 79 3.34 13.18 -10.05
C ASP A 79 4.88 13.01 -9.89
N ILE A 80 5.45 11.85 -10.27
CA ILE A 80 6.90 11.64 -10.34
C ILE A 80 7.36 11.86 -11.78
N GLN A 81 8.23 12.84 -11.99
CA GLN A 81 8.86 13.11 -13.28
C GLN A 81 10.32 12.68 -13.21
N ASN A 82 10.57 11.38 -13.36
CA ASN A 82 11.92 10.83 -13.39
C ASN A 82 11.98 9.66 -14.38
N SER A 83 12.54 9.93 -15.56
CA SER A 83 12.65 8.96 -16.64
C SER A 83 13.51 7.75 -16.30
N GLU A 84 14.50 7.88 -15.41
CA GLU A 84 15.31 6.76 -14.96
C GLU A 84 14.48 5.79 -14.12
N ILE A 85 13.70 6.30 -13.16
CA ILE A 85 12.79 5.49 -12.33
C ILE A 85 11.73 4.82 -13.20
N GLU A 86 11.13 5.57 -14.13
CA GLU A 86 10.13 5.02 -15.06
C GLU A 86 10.71 3.90 -15.92
N ASN A 87 11.89 4.11 -16.51
CA ASN A 87 12.57 3.09 -17.32
C ASN A 87 12.88 1.84 -16.49
N ARG A 88 13.41 2.01 -15.27
CA ARG A 88 13.69 0.88 -14.37
C ARG A 88 12.42 0.15 -13.95
N ASN A 89 11.31 0.85 -13.78
CA ASN A 89 10.02 0.23 -13.47
C ASN A 89 9.45 -0.56 -14.66
N ILE A 90 9.71 -0.13 -15.90
CA ILE A 90 9.23 -0.81 -17.12
C ILE A 90 10.11 -2.01 -17.48
N LEU A 91 11.42 -1.93 -17.24
CA LEU A 91 12.42 -2.93 -17.66
C LEU A 91 12.72 -3.97 -16.58
N SER A 92 11.93 -4.04 -15.51
CA SER A 92 12.19 -4.99 -14.43
C SER A 92 10.90 -5.47 -13.77
N ASP A 93 10.85 -6.77 -13.51
CA ASP A 93 9.90 -7.37 -12.61
C ASP A 93 10.43 -7.35 -11.17
N PHE A 94 9.54 -7.09 -10.23
CA PHE A 94 9.86 -7.04 -8.81
C PHE A 94 9.11 -8.15 -8.09
N CYS A 95 9.82 -9.11 -7.51
CA CYS A 95 9.25 -10.29 -6.89
C CYS A 95 9.63 -10.38 -5.40
N CYS A 96 8.69 -10.83 -4.58
CA CYS A 96 8.95 -11.16 -3.18
C CYS A 96 8.41 -12.56 -2.92
N GLU A 97 9.29 -13.49 -2.57
CA GLU A 97 8.97 -14.91 -2.38
C GLU A 97 8.32 -15.54 -3.62
N GLY A 98 8.84 -15.22 -4.80
CA GLY A 98 8.30 -15.71 -6.09
C GLY A 98 7.02 -15.03 -6.58
N GLU A 99 6.46 -14.07 -5.83
CA GLU A 99 5.24 -13.35 -6.23
C GLU A 99 5.52 -11.88 -6.58
N THR A 100 5.01 -11.43 -7.74
CA THR A 100 5.14 -10.05 -8.20
C THR A 100 4.61 -9.05 -7.18
N SER A 101 5.44 -8.08 -6.81
CA SER A 101 5.18 -7.09 -5.76
C SER A 101 5.53 -5.68 -6.23
N ALA A 102 4.62 -5.08 -7.01
CA ALA A 102 4.79 -3.72 -7.52
C ALA A 102 5.01 -2.70 -6.39
N GLY A 103 4.28 -2.80 -5.28
CA GLY A 103 4.44 -1.88 -4.15
C GLY A 103 5.84 -1.91 -3.52
N LEU A 104 6.45 -3.09 -3.39
CA LEU A 104 7.84 -3.22 -2.91
C LEU A 104 8.84 -2.72 -3.95
N GLY A 105 8.61 -3.01 -5.24
CA GLY A 105 9.42 -2.50 -6.34
C GLY A 105 9.48 -0.97 -6.37
N ILE A 106 8.32 -0.31 -6.23
CA ILE A 106 8.23 1.14 -6.18
C ILE A 106 8.91 1.70 -4.93
N ALA A 107 8.73 1.07 -3.77
CA ALA A 107 9.44 1.48 -2.56
C ALA A 107 10.96 1.42 -2.73
N TYR A 108 11.47 0.35 -3.35
CA TYR A 108 12.89 0.20 -3.70
C TYR A 108 13.37 1.28 -4.68
N LEU A 109 12.63 1.52 -5.76
CA LEU A 109 13.00 2.52 -6.78
C LEU A 109 13.03 3.96 -6.24
N LEU A 110 12.15 4.26 -5.27
CA LEU A 110 12.02 5.59 -4.69
C LEU A 110 12.81 5.77 -3.38
N GLU A 111 13.56 4.74 -2.95
CA GLU A 111 14.23 4.69 -1.65
C GLU A 111 13.28 5.08 -0.50
N SER A 112 12.04 4.58 -0.57
CA SER A 112 10.95 4.95 0.34
C SER A 112 10.49 3.76 1.18
N LEU A 113 9.72 4.03 2.24
CA LEU A 113 9.18 2.97 3.08
C LEU A 113 8.04 2.23 2.37
N ALA A 114 8.13 0.90 2.36
CA ALA A 114 7.01 0.06 2.01
C ALA A 114 6.05 -0.06 3.19
N LEU A 115 4.76 0.10 2.94
CA LEU A 115 3.70 -0.12 3.91
C LEU A 115 2.88 -1.34 3.49
N SER A 116 2.61 -2.24 4.44
CA SER A 116 1.78 -3.41 4.21
C SER A 116 0.66 -3.48 5.24
N ILE A 117 -0.50 -3.97 4.79
CA ILE A 117 -1.57 -4.38 5.68
C ILE A 117 -1.18 -5.74 6.26
N ARG A 118 -1.43 -5.98 7.55
CA ARG A 118 -1.14 -7.25 8.25
C ARG A 118 -2.03 -8.42 7.77
N SER A 119 -1.97 -8.73 6.47
CA SER A 119 -2.77 -9.77 5.81
C SER A 119 -2.15 -11.16 5.91
N GLU A 120 -0.82 -11.23 6.00
CA GLU A 120 -0.05 -12.47 5.94
C GLU A 120 1.04 -12.48 7.02
N SER A 121 1.45 -13.67 7.44
CA SER A 121 2.49 -13.87 8.46
C SER A 121 3.88 -13.39 8.02
N LYS A 122 4.18 -13.39 6.72
CA LYS A 122 5.48 -12.95 6.18
C LYS A 122 5.85 -11.51 6.56
N TRP A 123 4.85 -10.66 6.78
CA TRP A 123 5.06 -9.28 7.24
C TRP A 123 5.51 -9.17 8.70
N LYS A 124 5.56 -10.28 9.45
CA LYS A 124 6.13 -10.34 10.81
C LYS A 124 7.64 -10.63 10.81
N SER A 125 8.25 -10.78 9.64
CA SER A 125 9.70 -10.95 9.51
C SER A 125 10.43 -9.62 9.71
N ASN A 126 11.65 -9.67 10.28
CA ASN A 126 12.53 -8.50 10.39
C ASN A 126 13.16 -8.11 9.06
N SER A 127 13.08 -8.99 8.05
CA SER A 127 13.62 -8.77 6.73
C SER A 127 12.75 -9.42 5.67
N ILE A 128 12.60 -8.76 4.54
CA ILE A 128 11.99 -9.29 3.31
C ILE A 128 13.02 -9.18 2.19
N VAL A 129 13.02 -10.15 1.27
CA VAL A 129 13.90 -10.14 0.10
C VAL A 129 13.09 -9.73 -1.11
N LEU A 130 13.58 -8.70 -1.81
CA LEU A 130 13.05 -8.26 -3.08
C LEU A 130 14.00 -8.73 -4.19
N GLU A 131 13.49 -9.55 -5.10
CA GLU A 131 14.17 -9.97 -6.31
C GLU A 131 13.83 -8.98 -7.44
N VAL A 132 14.86 -8.50 -8.13
CA VAL A 132 14.71 -7.61 -9.29
C VAL A 132 15.17 -8.37 -10.52
N ILE A 133 14.23 -8.65 -11.41
CA ILE A 133 14.44 -9.49 -12.59
C ILE A 133 14.36 -8.60 -13.84
N PRO A 134 15.46 -8.38 -14.58
CA PRO A 134 15.43 -7.63 -15.82
C PRO A 134 14.55 -8.31 -16.88
N ILE A 135 13.80 -7.52 -17.65
CA ILE A 135 12.97 -7.97 -18.77
C ILE A 135 13.73 -7.79 -20.10
#